data_AF-A0A496VJ26-F1
#
_entry.id   AF-A0A496VJ26-F1
#
_cell.length_a   1.000
_cell.length_b   1.000
_cell.length_c   1.000
_cell.angle_alpha   90.00
_cell.angle_beta   90.00
_cell.angle_gamma   90.00
#
_symmetry.space_group_name_H-M   'P 1'
#
loop_
_entity.id
_entity.type
_entity.pdbx_description
1 polymer ?
#
loop_
_entity_poly.entity_id
_entity_poly.type
_entity_poly.pdbx_seq_one_letter_code
_entity_poly.pdbx_strand_id
1 'polypeptide(L)'
;MNWVDLSLIALILLSTVISFFYGFVKELFSFLSWFISFIIAFIFLDELAGLLTTFIPYADLRLGLALTSLFFISFILLEWIGYLILNSIGKTQLSIPDRFLGMVFGMARGSIIITLIILLAGLTHLPTKAIWQQSVVIHYFQPIVLELRSYWPLDIATQFNFEPPSKWKSFF
;
A
#
# COMPACT_ATOMS: atom_id res chain seq x y z
N MET A 1 15.30 11.23 17.77
CA MET A 1 14.06 11.42 17.00
C MET A 1 14.20 12.65 16.13
N ASN A 2 14.00 12.49 14.83
CA ASN A 2 14.09 13.56 13.84
C ASN A 2 12.74 13.78 13.13
N TRP A 3 12.71 14.70 12.15
CA TRP A 3 11.47 15.03 11.43
C TRP A 3 10.94 13.87 10.58
N VAL A 4 11.80 12.92 10.18
CA VAL A 4 11.37 11.68 9.49
C VAL A 4 10.58 10.80 10.46
N ASP A 5 11.08 10.61 11.69
CA ASP A 5 10.35 9.85 12.72
C ASP A 5 8.97 10.46 12.97
N LEU A 6 8.89 11.78 13.13
CA LEU A 6 7.63 12.49 13.35
C LEU A 6 6.66 12.31 12.17
N SER A 7 7.16 12.35 10.93
CA SER A 7 6.34 12.17 9.73
C SER A 7 5.78 10.74 9.64
N LEU A 8 6.60 9.73 9.94
CA LEU A 8 6.18 8.33 9.92
C LEU A 8 5.17 8.03 11.04
N ILE A 9 5.42 8.52 12.26
CA ILE A 9 4.47 8.37 13.37
C ILE A 9 3.15 9.08 13.05
N ALA A 10 3.21 10.30 12.50
CA ALA A 10 2.02 11.02 12.07
C ALA A 10 1.22 10.23 11.02
N LEU A 11 1.88 9.54 10.09
CA LEU A 11 1.22 8.69 9.10
C LEU A 11 0.46 7.52 9.75
N ILE A 12 1.08 6.79 10.70
CA ILE A 12 0.39 5.73 11.44
C ILE A 12 -0.79 6.31 12.21
N LEU A 13 -0.58 7.40 12.95
CA LEU A 13 -1.63 8.04 13.75
C LEU A 13 -2.80 8.49 12.89
N LEU A 14 -2.54 9.14 11.75
CA LEU A 14 -3.57 9.55 10.81
C LEU A 14 -4.34 8.33 10.30
N SER A 15 -3.64 7.27 9.88
CA SER A 15 -4.28 6.03 9.44
C SER A 15 -5.17 5.44 10.54
N THR A 16 -4.70 5.36 11.78
CA THR A 16 -5.46 4.85 12.93
C THR A 16 -6.68 5.71 13.26
N VAL A 17 -6.53 7.04 13.28
CA VAL A 17 -7.62 7.99 13.59
C VAL A 17 -8.68 7.96 12.50
N ILE A 18 -8.27 7.93 11.24
CA ILE A 18 -9.19 7.81 10.10
C ILE A 18 -10.00 6.52 10.22
N SER A 19 -9.34 5.38 10.44
CA SER A 19 -10.02 4.08 10.56
C SER A 19 -10.88 3.96 11.82
N PHE A 20 -10.59 4.70 12.90
CA PHE A 20 -11.50 4.81 14.04
C PHE A 20 -12.84 5.47 13.68
N PHE A 21 -12.79 6.54 12.88
CA PHE A 21 -14.01 7.25 12.47
C PHE A 21 -14.81 6.46 11.43
N TYR A 22 -14.14 5.78 10.51
CA TYR A 22 -14.79 4.97 9.49
C TYR A 22 -15.31 3.62 10.00
N GLY A 23 -14.67 3.02 11.00
CA GLY A 23 -15.01 1.70 11.53
C GLY A 23 -14.40 0.56 10.73
N PHE A 24 -14.13 -0.59 11.37
CA PHE A 24 -13.46 -1.73 10.76
C PHE A 24 -14.19 -2.26 9.53
N VAL A 25 -15.50 -2.49 9.64
CA VAL A 25 -16.26 -3.09 8.55
C VAL A 25 -16.19 -2.21 7.30
N LYS A 26 -16.44 -0.90 7.44
CA LYS A 26 -16.37 0.02 6.31
C LYS A 26 -14.97 0.08 5.70
N GLU A 27 -13.96 0.15 6.55
CA GLU A 27 -12.56 0.18 6.12
C GLU A 27 -12.16 -1.10 5.37
N LEU A 28 -12.62 -2.27 5.84
CA LEU A 28 -12.36 -3.56 5.22
C LEU A 28 -12.99 -3.64 3.83
N PHE A 29 -14.24 -3.21 3.67
CA PHE A 29 -14.89 -3.19 2.35
C PHE A 29 -14.16 -2.27 1.36
N SER A 30 -13.68 -1.10 1.82
CA SER A 30 -12.91 -0.20 0.98
C SER A 30 -11.56 -0.79 0.58
N PHE A 31 -10.87 -1.40 1.55
CA PHE A 31 -9.58 -2.06 1.30
C PHE A 31 -9.73 -3.25 0.33
N LEU A 32 -10.77 -4.06 0.50
CA LEU A 32 -11.09 -5.16 -0.42
C LEU A 32 -11.45 -4.65 -1.82
N SER A 33 -12.21 -3.54 -1.91
CA SER A 33 -12.56 -2.92 -3.18
C SER A 33 -11.30 -2.52 -3.95
N TRP A 34 -10.30 -1.94 -3.27
CA TRP A 34 -9.01 -1.61 -3.89
C TRP A 34 -8.33 -2.86 -4.47
N PHE A 35 -8.23 -3.95 -3.69
CA PHE A 35 -7.59 -5.19 -4.12
C PHE A 35 -8.31 -5.88 -5.29
N ILE A 36 -9.65 -6.00 -5.21
CA ILE A 36 -10.47 -6.60 -6.26
C ILE A 36 -10.41 -5.76 -7.54
N SER A 37 -10.36 -4.42 -7.42
CA SER A 37 -10.23 -3.52 -8.58
C SER A 37 -8.93 -3.73 -9.34
N PHE A 38 -7.81 -3.95 -8.64
CA PHE A 38 -6.56 -4.31 -9.31
C PHE A 38 -6.68 -5.64 -10.04
N ILE A 39 -7.27 -6.65 -9.41
CA ILE A 39 -7.46 -7.97 -10.04
C ILE A 39 -8.28 -7.80 -11.32
N ILE A 40 -9.41 -7.09 -11.26
CA ILE A 40 -10.23 -6.80 -12.44
C ILE A 40 -9.42 -6.05 -13.49
N ALA A 41 -8.69 -5.01 -13.10
CA ALA A 41 -7.89 -4.21 -14.03
C ALA A 41 -6.80 -5.01 -14.73
N PHE A 42 -6.15 -5.95 -14.03
CA PHE A 42 -5.15 -6.84 -14.63
C PHE A 42 -5.77 -7.91 -15.52
N ILE A 43 -6.91 -8.48 -15.15
CA ILE A 43 -7.60 -9.51 -15.95
C ILE A 43 -8.07 -8.93 -17.28
N PHE A 44 -8.62 -7.70 -17.29
CA PHE A 44 -9.20 -7.09 -18.47
C PHE A 44 -8.27 -6.12 -19.22
N LEU A 45 -6.99 -6.08 -18.83
CA LEU A 45 -6.02 -5.10 -19.32
C LEU A 45 -5.86 -5.19 -20.83
N ASP A 46 -5.60 -6.40 -21.33
CA ASP A 46 -5.28 -6.66 -22.73
C ASP A 46 -6.51 -6.44 -23.63
N GLU A 47 -7.71 -6.81 -23.17
CA GLU A 47 -8.95 -6.59 -23.88
C GLU A 47 -9.22 -5.10 -24.08
N LEU A 48 -9.16 -4.30 -23.01
CA LEU A 48 -9.40 -2.86 -23.14
C LEU A 48 -8.27 -2.15 -23.91
N ALA A 49 -7.01 -2.53 -23.69
CA ALA A 49 -5.89 -2.00 -24.45
C ALA A 49 -6.02 -2.32 -25.95
N GLY A 50 -6.54 -3.50 -26.30
CA GLY A 50 -6.86 -3.90 -27.66
C GLY A 50 -7.94 -3.03 -28.31
N LEU A 51 -9.00 -2.69 -27.57
CA LEU A 51 -10.06 -1.78 -28.05
C LEU A 51 -9.55 -0.35 -28.30
N LEU A 52 -8.53 0.08 -27.57
CA LEU A 52 -7.92 1.40 -27.72
C LEU A 52 -6.96 1.50 -28.92
N THR A 53 -6.66 0.40 -29.61
CA THR A 53 -5.73 0.37 -30.75
C THR A 53 -6.14 1.31 -31.88
N THR A 54 -7.45 1.46 -32.11
CA THR A 54 -8.02 2.33 -33.15
C THR A 54 -7.89 3.82 -32.82
N PHE A 55 -7.80 4.17 -31.54
CA PHE A 55 -7.80 5.57 -31.07
C PHE A 55 -6.41 6.07 -30.67
N ILE A 56 -5.55 5.17 -30.17
CA ILE A 56 -4.25 5.53 -29.60
C ILE A 56 -3.15 4.68 -30.27
N PRO A 57 -2.20 5.32 -30.97
CA PRO A 57 -1.15 4.60 -31.68
C PRO A 57 -0.04 4.09 -30.75
N TYR A 58 0.20 4.74 -29.61
CA TYR A 58 1.27 4.40 -28.68
C TYR A 58 0.87 3.26 -27.73
N ALA A 59 1.60 2.13 -27.79
CA ALA A 59 1.27 0.93 -27.02
C ALA A 59 1.29 1.16 -25.50
N ASP A 60 2.33 1.80 -24.97
CA ASP A 60 2.48 2.06 -23.54
C ASP A 60 1.35 2.96 -23.00
N LEU A 61 0.94 3.95 -23.79
CA LEU A 61 -0.15 4.84 -23.43
C LEU A 61 -1.50 4.11 -23.36
N ARG A 62 -1.74 3.15 -24.26
CA ARG A 62 -2.94 2.30 -24.20
C ARG A 62 -2.99 1.46 -22.95
N LEU A 63 -1.88 0.80 -22.60
CA LEU A 63 -1.81 -0.02 -21.39
C LEU A 63 -2.04 0.83 -20.14
N GLY A 64 -1.39 2.00 -20.06
CA GLY A 64 -1.59 2.93 -18.94
C GLY A 64 -3.04 3.40 -18.82
N LEU A 65 -3.66 3.79 -19.93
CA LEU A 65 -5.05 4.24 -19.95
C LEU A 65 -6.03 3.11 -19.64
N ALA A 66 -5.82 1.91 -20.18
CA ALA A 66 -6.65 0.75 -19.93
C ALA A 66 -6.61 0.35 -18.45
N LEU A 67 -5.40 0.19 -17.89
CA LEU A 67 -5.21 -0.15 -16.48
C LEU A 67 -5.86 0.89 -15.57
N THR A 68 -5.59 2.17 -15.81
CA THR A 68 -6.11 3.28 -14.99
C THR A 68 -7.63 3.34 -15.07
N SER A 69 -8.20 3.26 -16.28
CA SER A 69 -9.64 3.34 -16.48
C SER A 69 -10.36 2.15 -15.83
N LEU A 70 -9.88 0.92 -16.06
CA LEU A 70 -10.45 -0.28 -15.44
C LEU A 70 -10.38 -0.22 -13.92
N PHE A 71 -9.23 0.18 -13.37
CA PHE A 71 -9.05 0.30 -11.93
C PHE A 71 -10.06 1.28 -11.34
N PHE A 72 -10.14 2.52 -11.85
CA PHE A 72 -11.05 3.52 -11.26
C PHE A 72 -12.52 3.19 -11.48
N ILE A 73 -12.90 2.67 -12.66
CA ILE A 73 -14.29 2.28 -12.93
C ILE A 73 -14.71 1.14 -12.00
N SER A 74 -13.91 0.08 -11.90
CA SER A 74 -14.20 -1.05 -11.01
C SER A 74 -14.18 -0.64 -9.54
N PHE A 75 -13.23 0.21 -9.12
CA PHE A 75 -13.13 0.71 -7.76
C PHE A 75 -14.36 1.53 -7.36
N ILE A 76 -14.77 2.48 -8.19
CA ILE A 76 -15.97 3.29 -7.93
C ILE A 76 -17.21 2.40 -7.84
N LEU A 77 -17.35 1.42 -8.74
CA LEU A 77 -18.47 0.48 -8.72
C LEU A 77 -18.48 -0.37 -7.44
N LEU A 78 -17.34 -0.92 -7.04
CA LEU A 78 -17.21 -1.76 -5.85
C LEU A 78 -17.43 -0.97 -4.56
N GLU A 79 -16.87 0.24 -4.45
CA GLU A 79 -17.14 1.15 -3.34
C GLU A 79 -18.62 1.51 -3.25
N TRP A 80 -19.26 1.77 -4.40
CA TRP A 80 -20.68 2.08 -4.44
C TRP A 80 -21.54 0.88 -4.00
N ILE A 81 -21.23 -0.32 -4.48
CA ILE A 81 -21.88 -1.58 -4.04
C ILE A 81 -21.65 -1.79 -2.54
N GLY A 82 -20.42 -1.62 -2.05
CA GLY A 82 -20.08 -1.73 -0.64
C GLY A 82 -20.90 -0.76 0.21
N TYR A 83 -21.02 0.50 -0.22
CA TYR A 83 -21.87 1.50 0.43
C TYR A 83 -23.34 1.07 0.49
N LEU A 84 -23.90 0.55 -0.61
CA LEU A 84 -25.28 0.06 -0.66
C LEU A 84 -25.50 -1.12 0.29
N ILE A 85 -24.56 -2.06 0.33
CA ILE A 85 -24.60 -3.21 1.25
C ILE A 85 -24.59 -2.70 2.69
N LEU A 86 -23.63 -1.86 3.06
CA LEU A 86 -23.48 -1.35 4.41
C LEU A 86 -24.71 -0.56 4.87
N ASN A 87 -25.30 0.24 3.98
CA ASN A 87 -26.51 1.00 4.29
C ASN A 87 -27.76 0.11 4.43
N SER A 88 -27.80 -1.04 3.74
CA SER A 88 -28.92 -1.98 3.79
C SER A 88 -29.00 -2.77 5.10
N ILE A 89 -27.88 -2.91 5.82
CA ILE A 89 -27.81 -3.58 7.13
C ILE A 89 -28.42 -2.70 8.26
N GLY A 90 -28.94 -1.51 7.90
CA GLY A 90 -29.48 -0.52 8.83
C GLY A 90 -28.37 0.31 9.48
N LYS A 91 -28.73 1.42 10.13
CA LYS A 91 -27.80 2.18 10.98
C LYS A 91 -27.49 1.37 12.24
N THR A 92 -26.74 0.28 12.11
CA THR A 92 -25.94 -0.19 13.23
C THR A 92 -25.00 0.97 13.52
N GLN A 93 -25.27 1.70 14.61
CA GLN A 93 -24.27 2.61 15.16
C GLN A 93 -23.03 1.75 15.32
N LEU A 94 -21.98 2.02 14.54
CA LEU A 94 -20.75 1.24 14.55
C LEU A 94 -20.38 1.02 16.00
N SER A 95 -20.51 -0.24 16.45
CA SER A 95 -20.42 -0.53 17.86
C SER A 95 -19.00 -0.18 18.30
N ILE A 96 -18.82 0.17 19.57
CA ILE A 96 -17.48 0.47 20.13
C ILE A 96 -16.44 -0.60 19.70
N PRO A 97 -16.77 -1.92 19.68
CA PRO A 97 -15.92 -2.95 19.08
C PRO A 97 -15.48 -2.71 17.63
N ASP A 98 -16.38 -2.30 16.73
CA ASP A 98 -16.05 -2.06 15.31
C ASP A 98 -15.05 -0.91 15.14
N ARG A 99 -15.22 0.17 15.92
CA ARG A 99 -14.27 1.30 15.92
C ARG A 99 -12.90 0.90 16.46
N PHE A 100 -12.86 0.09 17.51
CA PHE A 100 -11.61 -0.42 18.07
C PHE A 100 -10.88 -1.32 17.08
N LEU A 101 -11.58 -2.25 16.42
CA LEU A 101 -11.02 -3.06 15.34
C LEU A 101 -10.55 -2.17 14.17
N GLY A 102 -11.26 -1.07 13.90
CA GLY A 102 -10.86 -0.07 12.91
C GLY A 102 -9.52 0.56 13.26
N MET A 103 -9.28 0.90 14.53
CA MET A 103 -7.98 1.41 14.98
C MET A 103 -6.84 0.40 14.76
N VAL A 104 -7.06 -0.87 15.13
CA VAL A 104 -6.08 -1.94 14.95
C VAL A 104 -5.77 -2.13 13.46
N PHE A 105 -6.80 -2.16 12.62
CA PHE A 105 -6.65 -2.26 11.18
C PHE A 105 -5.92 -1.05 10.58
N GLY A 106 -6.28 0.17 10.99
CA GLY A 106 -5.64 1.41 10.56
C GLY A 106 -4.16 1.46 10.96
N MET A 107 -3.81 0.96 12.15
CA MET A 107 -2.43 0.85 12.61
C MET A 107 -1.64 -0.18 11.79
N ALA A 108 -2.23 -1.35 11.50
CA ALA A 108 -1.64 -2.37 10.65
C ALA A 108 -1.40 -1.83 9.23
N ARG A 109 -2.40 -1.19 8.63
CA ARG A 109 -2.27 -0.55 7.30
C ARG A 109 -1.20 0.53 7.30
N GLY A 110 -1.18 1.41 8.30
CA GLY A 110 -0.16 2.46 8.43
C GLY A 110 1.25 1.86 8.50
N SER A 111 1.40 0.75 9.23
CA SER A 111 2.66 0.00 9.31
C SER A 111 3.07 -0.61 7.96
N ILE A 112 2.13 -1.18 7.20
CA ILE A 112 2.38 -1.68 5.84
C ILE A 112 2.84 -0.54 4.91
N ILE A 113 2.16 0.61 4.96
CA ILE A 113 2.51 1.78 4.14
C ILE A 113 3.93 2.25 4.47
N ILE A 114 4.32 2.32 5.74
CA ILE A 114 5.69 2.68 6.14
C ILE A 114 6.70 1.67 5.64
N THR A 115 6.44 0.37 5.77
CA THR A 115 7.31 -0.68 5.24
C THR A 115 7.53 -0.49 3.74
N LEU A 116 6.47 -0.21 2.97
CA LEU A 116 6.56 0.07 1.54
C LEU A 116 7.37 1.35 1.25
N ILE A 117 7.17 2.42 2.03
CA ILE A 117 7.95 3.67 1.88
C ILE A 117 9.43 3.41 2.14
N ILE A 118 9.78 2.71 3.23
CA ILE A 118 11.16 2.42 3.59
C ILE A 118 11.81 1.59 2.49
N LEU A 119 11.12 0.56 2.02
CA LEU A 119 11.55 -0.29 0.94
C LEU A 119 11.81 0.50 -0.35
N LEU A 120 10.84 1.30 -0.82
CA LEU A 120 11.00 2.15 -2.01
C LEU A 120 12.13 3.18 -1.83
N ALA A 121 12.26 3.77 -0.65
CA ALA A 121 13.37 4.65 -0.34
C ALA A 121 14.73 3.92 -0.40
N GLY A 122 14.76 2.62 -0.13
CA GLY A 122 15.91 1.75 -0.34
C GLY A 122 16.45 1.77 -1.77
N LEU A 123 15.60 1.98 -2.78
CA LEU A 123 16.01 2.13 -4.18
C LEU A 123 16.65 3.50 -4.49
N THR A 124 16.73 4.38 -3.50
CA THR A 124 17.26 5.75 -3.64
C THR A 124 18.50 5.95 -2.77
N HIS A 125 19.10 7.13 -2.82
CA HIS A 125 20.20 7.53 -1.93
C HIS A 125 19.73 8.06 -0.57
N LEU A 126 18.44 7.94 -0.21
CA LEU A 126 17.96 8.32 1.11
C LEU A 126 18.58 7.51 2.27
N PRO A 127 18.83 6.18 2.15
CA PRO A 127 19.37 5.38 3.23
C PRO A 127 20.78 5.77 3.70
N THR A 128 21.56 6.45 2.85
CA THR A 128 22.92 6.88 3.18
C THR A 128 22.97 8.20 3.95
N LYS A 129 21.83 8.91 4.08
CA LYS A 129 21.79 10.20 4.79
C LYS A 129 21.77 10.00 6.31
N ALA A 130 22.45 10.88 7.03
CA ALA A 130 22.48 10.88 8.50
C ALA A 130 21.07 10.91 9.14
N ILE A 131 20.15 11.67 8.56
CA ILE A 131 18.74 11.73 9.02
C ILE A 131 18.00 10.39 8.87
N TRP A 132 18.41 9.52 7.96
CA TRP A 132 17.80 8.20 7.81
C TRP A 132 18.37 7.22 8.83
N GLN A 133 19.69 7.20 8.98
CA GLN A 133 20.40 6.31 9.90
C GLN A 133 20.09 6.62 11.38
N GLN A 134 19.79 7.87 11.72
CA GLN A 134 19.43 8.29 13.08
C GLN A 134 17.94 8.10 13.42
N SER A 135 17.12 7.62 12.48
CA SER A 135 15.68 7.44 12.68
C SER A 135 15.39 6.18 13.50
N VAL A 136 14.68 6.37 14.62
CA VAL A 136 14.27 5.27 15.52
C VAL A 136 13.20 4.42 14.84
N VAL A 137 12.25 5.07 14.15
CA VAL A 137 11.14 4.37 13.48
C VAL A 137 11.67 3.51 12.35
N ILE A 138 12.57 4.04 11.51
CA ILE A 138 13.15 3.27 10.42
C ILE A 138 13.90 2.04 10.95
N HIS A 139 14.67 2.19 12.03
CA HIS A 139 15.41 1.07 12.62
C HIS A 139 14.46 -0.03 13.16
N TYR A 140 13.32 0.35 13.73
CA TYR A 140 12.30 -0.61 14.20
C TYR A 140 11.69 -1.43 13.04
N PHE A 141 11.47 -0.81 11.88
CA PHE A 141 10.90 -1.45 10.70
C PHE A 141 11.94 -2.17 9.82
N GLN A 142 13.24 -1.92 10.04
CA GLN A 142 14.33 -2.48 9.23
C GLN A 142 14.33 -4.02 9.16
N PRO A 143 14.08 -4.79 10.24
CA PRO A 143 14.03 -6.25 10.16
C PRO A 143 12.96 -6.75 9.19
N ILE A 144 11.76 -6.14 9.23
CA ILE A 144 10.62 -6.49 8.36
C ILE A 144 10.98 -6.22 6.91
N VAL A 145 11.61 -5.09 6.62
CA VAL A 145 12.02 -4.72 5.26
C VAL A 145 13.11 -5.66 4.72
N LEU A 146 14.08 -6.04 5.57
CA LEU A 146 15.14 -6.98 5.18
C LEU A 146 14.59 -8.39 4.92
N GLU A 147 13.64 -8.84 5.74
CA GLU A 147 12.93 -10.11 5.52
C GLU A 147 12.13 -10.06 4.22
N LEU A 148 11.38 -8.98 3.99
CA LEU A 148 10.62 -8.80 2.76
C LEU A 148 11.52 -8.76 1.51
N ARG A 149 12.70 -8.12 1.61
CA ARG A 149 13.71 -8.09 0.54
C ARG A 149 14.17 -9.49 0.13
N SER A 150 14.22 -10.44 1.08
CA SER A 150 14.69 -11.80 0.81
C SER A 150 13.77 -12.60 -0.13
N TYR A 151 12.52 -12.17 -0.29
CA TYR A 151 11.58 -12.77 -1.23
C TYR A 151 11.72 -12.24 -2.67
N TRP A 152 12.46 -11.15 -2.90
CA TRP A 152 12.71 -10.66 -4.26
C TRP A 152 13.82 -11.45 -4.98
N PRO A 153 13.78 -11.54 -6.32
CA PRO A 153 14.88 -12.03 -7.12
C PRO A 153 16.17 -11.23 -6.86
N LEU A 154 17.31 -11.89 -6.94
CA LEU A 154 18.63 -11.31 -6.64
C LEU A 154 18.92 -10.03 -7.45
N ASP A 155 18.41 -9.95 -8.68
CA ASP A 155 18.61 -8.83 -9.61
C ASP A 155 18.02 -7.51 -9.10
N ILE A 156 16.88 -7.58 -8.40
CA ILE A 156 16.22 -6.41 -7.81
C ILE A 156 16.81 -6.14 -6.42
N ALA A 157 17.14 -7.20 -5.68
CA ALA A 157 17.70 -7.08 -4.35
C ALA A 157 19.02 -6.29 -4.32
N THR A 158 19.87 -6.38 -5.36
CA THR A 158 21.16 -5.66 -5.42
C THR A 158 21.04 -4.15 -5.64
N GLN A 159 19.89 -3.65 -6.11
CA GLN A 159 19.67 -2.23 -6.37
C GLN A 159 19.35 -1.42 -5.11
N PHE A 160 18.98 -2.09 -4.01
CA PHE A 160 18.66 -1.40 -2.77
C PHE A 160 19.92 -1.01 -1.99
N ASN A 161 20.03 0.27 -1.65
CA ASN A 161 21.07 0.86 -0.82
C ASN A 161 20.89 0.58 0.68
N PHE A 162 20.47 -0.64 1.05
CA PHE A 162 20.48 -1.12 2.44
C PHE A 162 21.77 -1.90 2.70
N GLU A 163 22.29 -1.85 3.92
CA GLU A 163 23.32 -2.81 4.34
C GLU A 163 22.82 -4.26 4.11
N PRO A 164 23.64 -5.16 3.54
CA PRO A 164 23.22 -6.51 3.23
C PRO A 164 22.85 -7.28 4.51
N PRO A 165 21.84 -8.17 4.47
CA PRO A 165 21.44 -8.96 5.62
C PRO A 165 22.62 -9.79 6.12
N SER A 166 22.72 -10.00 7.44
CA SER A 166 23.81 -10.77 8.08
C SER A 166 24.02 -12.18 7.49
N LYS A 167 22.97 -12.81 6.96
CA LYS A 167 23.03 -14.11 6.26
C LYS A 167 23.90 -14.13 5.00
N TRP A 168 24.19 -12.97 4.41
CA TRP A 168 25.01 -12.85 3.19
C TRP A 168 26.44 -12.39 3.46
N LYS A 169 26.76 -12.02 4.71
CA LYS A 169 28.15 -11.68 5.11
C LYS A 169 29.11 -12.87 5.08
N SER A 170 28.62 -14.10 4.91
CA SER A 170 29.45 -15.29 4.74
C SER A 170 29.80 -15.60 3.28
N PHE A 171 29.23 -14.85 2.33
CA PHE A 171 29.44 -15.04 0.89
C PHE A 171 30.28 -13.92 0.24
N PHE A 172 30.69 -12.92 1.02
CA PHE A 172 31.60 -11.82 0.67
C PHE A 172 32.66 -11.69 1.74
#